data_AF-A0A8C3LVB1-F1
#
_entry.id   AF-A0A8C3LVB1-F1
#
_cell.length_a   1.000
_cell.length_b   1.000
_cell.length_c   1.000
_cell.angle_alpha   90.00
_cell.angle_beta   90.00
_cell.angle_gamma   90.00
#
_symmetry.space_group_name_H-M   'P 1'
#
loop_
_entity.id
_entity.type
_entity.pdbx_description
1 polymer ?
#
loop_
_entity_poly.entity_id
_entity_poly.type
_entity_poly.pdbx_seq_one_letter_code
_entity_poly.pdbx_strand_id
1 'polypeptide(L)'
;MEEKPSAGIRPHLDKLTLGVTRILETSPGVSDVTLVEKEPADRHAIISWEQKNACILPEDLKNFYLMTDGFQMTWSVKIDDTPVPLGSMVINSISKLCRLGGSSMYTVPNAPSLADLEDDTDEEGNEDKPDKPHFDSRSLIFELDPCNGNGKVCLVYKHTKPVVSPDTEIWFLDRALYWHFLTKTFTAYYRLLITHLGLPQWQYAFTSYGVSPQAKQWFNMYKPITINTTLLSEEADSFVNKLDPNKVFKSKNKTPVMKKKQPSQPAGVQKSNTNMPSTKTSSLAGNSSRKRDPQI
;
A
#
# COMPACT_ATOMS: atom_id res chain seq x y z
N MET A 1 -19.86 38.24 -27.25
CA MET A 1 -19.72 36.78 -27.30
C MET A 1 -19.54 36.37 -25.86
N GLU A 2 -20.64 36.05 -25.17
CA GLU A 2 -20.60 35.65 -23.76
C GLU A 2 -19.93 34.28 -23.66
N GLU A 3 -18.83 34.23 -22.92
CA GLU A 3 -18.18 32.99 -22.54
C GLU A 3 -19.05 32.34 -21.46
N LYS A 4 -19.79 31.31 -21.86
CA LYS A 4 -20.65 30.52 -20.97
C LYS A 4 -19.73 29.76 -20.02
N PRO A 5 -19.79 29.97 -18.69
CA PRO A 5 -18.94 29.21 -17.77
C PRO A 5 -19.34 27.75 -17.86
N SER A 6 -18.35 26.86 -18.03
CA SER A 6 -18.50 25.42 -18.08
C SER A 6 -19.00 24.88 -16.74
N ALA A 7 -20.30 25.00 -16.49
CA ALA A 7 -20.97 24.29 -15.42
C ALA A 7 -20.97 22.79 -15.78
N GLY A 8 -20.07 21.98 -15.20
CA GLY A 8 -20.24 20.53 -15.33
C GLY A 8 -19.15 19.55 -14.88
N ILE A 9 -17.90 19.95 -14.58
CA ILE A 9 -16.83 18.96 -14.29
C ILE A 9 -16.40 18.96 -12.80
N ARG A 10 -16.31 20.13 -12.17
CA ARG A 10 -16.01 20.29 -10.73
C ARG A 10 -16.71 19.31 -9.77
N PRO A 11 -18.05 19.18 -9.78
CA PRO A 11 -18.72 18.30 -8.81
C PRO A 11 -18.40 16.81 -9.03
N HIS A 12 -17.95 16.45 -10.22
CA HIS A 12 -17.52 15.09 -10.53
C HIS A 12 -16.08 14.84 -10.09
N LEU A 13 -15.21 15.83 -10.25
CA LEU A 13 -13.83 15.76 -9.74
C LEU A 13 -13.78 15.71 -8.22
N ASP A 14 -14.69 16.37 -7.51
CA ASP A 14 -14.81 16.25 -6.06
C ASP A 14 -15.19 14.82 -5.64
N LYS A 15 -16.02 14.13 -6.42
CA LYS A 15 -16.33 12.71 -6.21
C LYS A 15 -15.15 11.82 -6.55
N LEU A 16 -14.47 12.09 -7.66
CA LEU A 16 -13.28 11.35 -8.11
C LEU A 16 -12.12 11.46 -7.10
N THR A 17 -11.95 12.63 -6.49
CA THR A 17 -10.96 12.87 -5.43
C THR A 17 -11.49 12.54 -4.04
N LEU A 18 -12.71 12.00 -3.91
CA LEU A 18 -13.35 11.66 -2.63
C LEU A 18 -13.34 12.82 -1.61
N GLY A 19 -13.41 14.07 -2.08
CA GLY A 19 -13.38 15.26 -1.24
C GLY A 19 -12.00 15.62 -0.67
N VAL A 20 -10.90 15.09 -1.22
CA VAL A 20 -9.52 15.41 -0.78
C VAL A 20 -9.25 16.91 -0.78
N THR A 21 -9.76 17.64 -1.77
CA THR A 21 -9.65 19.12 -1.81
C THR A 21 -10.13 19.74 -0.50
N ARG A 22 -11.31 19.34 -0.02
CA ARG A 22 -11.89 19.85 1.23
C ARG A 22 -11.08 19.43 2.46
N ILE A 23 -10.54 18.21 2.47
CA ILE A 23 -9.70 17.71 3.56
C ILE A 23 -8.42 18.54 3.66
N LEU A 24 -7.78 18.82 2.53
CA LEU A 24 -6.56 19.62 2.45
C LEU A 24 -6.82 21.08 2.85
N GLU A 25 -7.89 21.69 2.34
CA GLU A 25 -8.26 23.07 2.71
C GLU A 25 -8.60 23.23 4.21
N THR A 26 -9.10 22.18 4.85
CA THR A 26 -9.37 22.17 6.30
C THR A 26 -8.10 21.88 7.13
N SER A 27 -7.04 21.39 6.50
CA SER A 27 -5.84 20.96 7.21
C SER A 27 -4.98 22.16 7.63
N PRO A 28 -4.43 22.15 8.85
CA PRO A 28 -3.67 23.27 9.38
C PRO A 28 -2.40 23.53 8.55
N GLY A 29 -2.17 24.79 8.22
CA GLY A 29 -0.99 25.22 7.47
C GLY A 29 -1.00 24.86 6.00
N VAL A 30 -2.04 24.21 5.45
CA VAL A 30 -2.15 23.97 4.00
C VAL A 30 -2.54 25.25 3.28
N SER A 31 -1.89 25.50 2.14
CA SER A 31 -2.20 26.59 1.21
C SER A 31 -2.12 26.11 -0.23
N ASP A 32 -2.60 26.93 -1.17
CA ASP A 32 -2.41 26.73 -2.62
C ASP A 32 -2.83 25.33 -3.11
N VAL A 33 -4.00 24.86 -2.67
CA VAL A 33 -4.59 23.63 -3.19
C VAL A 33 -5.09 23.91 -4.60
N THR A 34 -4.44 23.29 -5.59
CA THR A 34 -4.77 23.46 -7.01
C THR A 34 -5.10 22.11 -7.63
N LEU A 35 -6.34 21.98 -8.07
CA LEU A 35 -6.80 20.84 -8.88
C LEU A 35 -6.94 21.29 -10.33
N VAL A 36 -6.20 20.66 -11.23
CA VAL A 36 -6.27 20.96 -12.66
C VAL A 36 -7.40 20.14 -13.26
N GLU A 37 -8.46 20.83 -13.69
CA GLU A 37 -9.54 20.21 -14.45
C GLU A 37 -9.02 19.78 -15.82
N LYS A 38 -9.15 18.49 -16.15
CA LYS A 38 -8.76 17.94 -17.45
C LYS A 38 -9.97 17.35 -18.15
N GLU A 39 -10.12 17.72 -19.42
CA GLU A 39 -11.16 17.18 -20.29
C GLU A 39 -11.00 15.66 -20.49
N PRO A 40 -12.10 14.94 -20.73
CA PRO A 40 -12.04 13.53 -21.13
C PRO A 40 -11.18 13.29 -22.37
N ALA A 41 -10.49 12.14 -22.42
CA ALA A 41 -9.77 11.71 -23.60
C ALA A 41 -10.74 11.30 -24.72
N ASP A 42 -10.43 11.68 -25.96
CA ASP A 42 -11.17 11.20 -27.12
C ASP A 42 -10.99 9.68 -27.27
N ARG A 43 -12.09 8.98 -27.59
CA ARG A 43 -12.07 7.53 -27.87
C ARG A 43 -11.08 7.20 -28.99
N HIS A 44 -10.96 8.06 -30.00
CA HIS A 44 -10.00 7.85 -31.08
C HIS A 44 -8.55 8.00 -30.61
N ALA A 45 -8.27 8.88 -29.64
CA ALA A 45 -6.94 9.01 -29.05
C ALA A 45 -6.56 7.73 -28.30
N ILE A 46 -7.51 7.13 -27.56
CA ILE A 46 -7.34 5.83 -26.90
C ILE A 46 -7.05 4.73 -27.90
N ILE A 47 -7.88 4.59 -28.94
CA ILE A 47 -7.70 3.56 -29.97
C ILE A 47 -6.37 3.75 -30.70
N SER A 48 -6.00 5.00 -31.02
CA SER A 48 -4.73 5.32 -31.68
C SER A 48 -3.53 4.94 -30.81
N TRP A 49 -3.62 5.17 -29.49
CA TRP A 49 -2.60 4.75 -28.54
C TRP A 49 -2.51 3.22 -28.44
N GLU A 50 -3.65 2.52 -28.37
CA GLU A 50 -3.71 1.05 -28.32
C GLU A 50 -3.10 0.42 -29.59
N GLN A 51 -3.43 0.98 -30.76
CA GLN A 51 -2.87 0.55 -32.05
C GLN A 51 -1.36 0.83 -32.15
N LYS A 52 -0.91 2.01 -31.72
CA LYS A 52 0.51 2.40 -31.75
C LYS A 52 1.38 1.48 -30.88
N ASN A 53 0.86 1.10 -29.72
CA ASN A 53 1.61 0.31 -28.74
C ASN A 53 1.32 -1.20 -28.82
N ALA A 54 0.45 -1.62 -29.74
CA ALA A 54 0.02 -3.01 -29.92
C ALA A 54 -0.49 -3.67 -28.63
N CYS A 55 -1.15 -2.90 -27.76
CA CYS A 55 -1.71 -3.39 -26.50
C CYS A 55 -3.04 -2.68 -26.18
N ILE A 56 -3.90 -3.35 -25.41
CA ILE A 56 -5.21 -2.82 -25.00
C ILE A 56 -5.08 -2.22 -23.60
N LEU A 57 -5.66 -1.05 -23.32
CA LEU A 57 -5.64 -0.48 -21.97
C LEU A 57 -6.53 -1.31 -21.02
N PRO A 58 -6.13 -1.48 -19.75
CA PRO A 58 -7.00 -2.05 -18.72
C PRO A 58 -8.31 -1.27 -18.66
N GLU A 59 -9.42 -1.98 -18.44
CA GLU A 59 -10.75 -1.38 -18.49
C GLU A 59 -10.91 -0.21 -17.50
N ASP A 60 -10.33 -0.34 -16.30
CA ASP A 60 -10.41 0.70 -15.28
C ASP A 60 -9.60 1.96 -15.63
N LEU A 61 -8.40 1.81 -16.18
CA LEU A 61 -7.60 2.92 -16.70
C LEU A 61 -8.23 3.57 -17.93
N LYS A 62 -8.81 2.75 -18.83
CA LYS A 62 -9.54 3.25 -20.01
C LYS A 62 -10.76 4.06 -19.59
N ASN A 63 -11.55 3.58 -18.64
CA ASN A 63 -12.70 4.29 -18.09
C ASN A 63 -12.27 5.59 -17.40
N PHE A 64 -11.12 5.59 -16.71
CA PHE A 64 -10.55 6.80 -16.15
C PHE A 64 -10.20 7.82 -17.24
N TYR A 65 -9.52 7.44 -18.31
CA TYR A 65 -9.22 8.37 -19.41
C TYR A 65 -10.46 8.88 -20.13
N LEU A 66 -11.51 8.04 -20.28
CA LEU A 66 -12.81 8.47 -20.79
C LEU A 66 -13.57 9.40 -19.84
N MET A 67 -13.16 9.49 -18.58
CA MET A 67 -13.65 10.45 -17.61
C MET A 67 -12.78 11.72 -17.60
N THR A 68 -11.46 11.58 -17.63
CA THR A 68 -10.50 12.68 -17.50
C THR A 68 -9.14 12.28 -18.09
N ASP A 69 -8.56 13.10 -18.99
CA ASP A 69 -7.29 12.78 -19.64
C ASP A 69 -6.07 13.01 -18.73
N GLY A 70 -5.91 12.14 -17.75
CA GLY A 70 -4.92 12.22 -16.69
C GLY A 70 -5.43 13.02 -15.49
N PHE A 71 -4.57 13.22 -14.50
CA PHE A 71 -4.93 13.91 -13.25
C PHE A 71 -3.76 14.73 -12.75
N GLN A 72 -4.04 15.89 -12.18
CA GLN A 72 -3.01 16.70 -11.53
C GLN A 72 -3.63 17.50 -10.40
N MET A 73 -3.14 17.24 -9.19
CA MET A 73 -3.49 17.96 -7.99
C MET A 73 -2.23 18.26 -7.19
N THR A 74 -2.04 19.52 -6.82
CA THR A 74 -0.90 19.96 -6.02
C THR A 74 -1.37 20.81 -4.86
N TRP A 75 -0.62 20.79 -3.77
CA TRP A 75 -0.89 21.61 -2.61
C TRP A 75 0.41 21.95 -1.88
N SER A 76 0.39 23.11 -1.21
CA SER A 76 1.52 23.67 -0.49
C SER A 76 1.22 23.76 1.00
N VAL A 77 2.26 24.02 1.78
CA VAL A 77 2.14 24.34 3.19
C VAL A 77 2.80 25.68 3.46
N LYS A 78 2.20 26.47 4.35
CA LYS A 78 2.68 27.79 4.71
C LYS A 78 3.64 27.67 5.90
N ILE A 79 4.93 27.87 5.64
CA ILE A 79 5.99 27.90 6.66
C ILE A 79 6.54 29.32 6.68
N ASP A 80 6.47 30.01 7.83
CA ASP A 80 6.94 31.39 8.00
C ASP A 80 6.46 32.34 6.89
N ASP A 81 5.16 32.32 6.63
CA ASP A 81 4.48 33.07 5.55
C ASP A 81 4.90 32.74 4.11
N THR A 82 5.75 31.75 3.90
CA THR A 82 6.19 31.30 2.58
C THR A 82 5.47 30.00 2.20
N PRO A 83 4.79 29.93 1.04
CA PRO A 83 4.20 28.69 0.56
C PRO A 83 5.30 27.75 0.06
N VAL A 84 5.37 26.56 0.66
CA VAL A 84 6.30 25.49 0.30
C VAL A 84 5.51 24.36 -0.36
N PRO A 85 5.78 24.01 -1.64
CA PRO A 85 5.06 22.93 -2.30
C PRO A 85 5.35 21.61 -1.60
N LEU A 86 4.29 20.91 -1.19
CA LEU A 86 4.43 19.68 -0.41
C LEU A 86 3.88 18.47 -1.15
N GLY A 87 2.58 18.47 -1.48
CA GLY A 87 1.96 17.32 -2.10
C GLY A 87 1.74 17.48 -3.59
N SER A 88 1.99 16.40 -4.33
CA SER A 88 1.76 16.32 -5.77
C SER A 88 1.18 14.96 -6.12
N MET A 89 0.01 14.99 -6.75
CA MET A 89 -0.67 13.82 -7.28
C MET A 89 -0.77 14.00 -8.79
N VAL A 90 -0.14 13.10 -9.56
CA VAL A 90 -0.10 13.21 -11.01
C VAL A 90 -0.40 11.86 -11.63
N ILE A 91 -1.30 11.85 -12.62
CA ILE A 91 -1.47 10.76 -13.58
C ILE A 91 -1.29 11.37 -14.97
N ASN A 92 -0.37 10.80 -15.73
CA ASN A 92 -0.08 11.22 -17.09
C ASN A 92 -1.33 11.08 -17.98
N SER A 93 -1.51 12.04 -18.88
CA SER A 93 -2.50 11.93 -19.96
C SER A 93 -2.12 10.80 -20.91
N ILE A 94 -3.06 10.33 -21.72
CA ILE A 94 -2.79 9.25 -22.67
C ILE A 94 -1.69 9.61 -23.68
N SER A 95 -1.60 10.89 -24.05
CA SER A 95 -0.54 11.39 -24.93
C SER A 95 0.84 11.36 -24.28
N LYS A 96 0.91 11.43 -22.96
CA LYS A 96 2.14 11.37 -22.16
C LYS A 96 2.44 9.97 -21.61
N LEU A 97 1.55 9.00 -21.84
CA LEU A 97 1.73 7.60 -21.45
C LEU A 97 2.73 6.93 -22.40
N CYS A 98 4.01 7.16 -22.13
CA CYS A 98 5.12 6.71 -22.95
C CYS A 98 5.65 5.34 -22.51
N ARG A 99 6.10 4.54 -23.48
CA ARG A 99 6.73 3.23 -23.22
C ARG A 99 8.13 3.42 -22.64
N LEU A 100 8.42 2.75 -21.53
CA LEU A 100 9.78 2.63 -20.98
C LEU A 100 10.52 1.50 -21.72
N GLY A 101 11.78 1.74 -22.11
CA GLY A 101 12.60 0.78 -22.86
C GLY A 101 12.29 0.67 -24.37
N GLY A 102 11.22 1.31 -24.86
CA GLY A 102 10.90 1.37 -26.28
C GLY A 102 11.67 2.49 -26.99
N SER A 103 12.44 2.13 -28.02
CA SER A 103 13.12 2.96 -29.02
C SER A 103 12.96 4.47 -28.84
N SER A 104 13.95 5.11 -28.20
CA SER A 104 14.19 6.53 -28.47
C SER A 104 14.53 6.66 -29.96
N MET A 105 13.96 7.66 -30.66
CA MET A 105 14.21 7.91 -32.09
C MET A 105 15.70 8.14 -32.43
N TYR A 106 16.55 8.25 -31.41
CA TYR A 106 17.99 8.46 -31.49
C TYR A 106 18.82 7.21 -31.12
N THR A 107 18.19 6.03 -31.01
CA THR A 107 18.93 4.79 -30.71
C THR A 107 19.72 4.34 -31.93
N VAL A 108 21.06 4.34 -31.81
CA VAL A 108 21.93 3.67 -32.75
C VAL A 108 21.77 2.15 -32.61
N PRO A 109 21.96 1.36 -33.69
CA PRO A 109 22.09 -0.09 -33.56
C PRO A 109 23.16 -0.41 -32.50
N ASN A 110 22.86 -1.30 -31.55
CA ASN A 110 23.71 -1.63 -30.39
C ASN A 110 23.95 -0.50 -29.35
N ALA A 111 23.08 0.52 -29.26
CA ALA A 111 23.15 1.42 -28.11
C ALA A 111 22.82 0.67 -26.80
N PRO A 112 23.55 0.92 -25.69
CA PRO A 112 23.15 0.40 -24.39
C PRO A 112 21.75 0.91 -24.03
N SER A 113 20.93 0.01 -23.53
CA SER A 113 19.53 0.15 -23.20
C SER A 113 19.31 -0.09 -21.70
N LEU A 114 18.10 0.17 -21.20
CA LEU A 114 17.77 -0.14 -19.80
C LEU A 114 17.83 -1.65 -19.51
N ALA A 115 17.66 -2.50 -20.52
CA ALA A 115 17.78 -3.94 -20.38
C ALA A 115 19.23 -4.38 -20.08
N ASP A 116 20.24 -3.60 -20.51
CA ASP A 116 21.65 -3.91 -20.22
C ASP A 116 22.05 -3.58 -18.77
N LEU A 117 21.19 -2.87 -18.02
CA LEU A 117 21.38 -2.54 -16.60
C LEU A 117 20.60 -3.46 -15.67
N GLU A 118 19.78 -4.36 -16.20
CA GLU A 118 19.10 -5.38 -15.40
C GLU A 118 20.14 -6.40 -14.91
N ASP A 119 20.16 -6.62 -13.60
CA ASP A 119 20.97 -7.67 -13.02
C ASP A 119 20.20 -9.00 -13.14
N ASP A 120 20.74 -9.97 -13.90
CA ASP A 120 20.13 -11.30 -14.12
C ASP A 120 20.13 -12.17 -12.84
N THR A 121 20.56 -11.63 -11.70
CA THR A 121 20.81 -12.36 -10.45
C THR A 121 19.56 -12.59 -9.60
N ASP A 122 18.38 -12.73 -10.19
CA ASP A 122 17.19 -13.06 -9.41
C ASP A 122 17.10 -14.57 -9.15
N GLU A 123 17.42 -14.88 -7.89
CA GLU A 123 17.39 -16.18 -7.26
C GLU A 123 16.06 -16.92 -7.38
N GLU A 124 16.21 -18.24 -7.40
CA GLU A 124 15.20 -19.29 -7.37
C GLU A 124 13.99 -18.99 -6.45
N GLY A 125 12.80 -19.17 -7.02
CA GLY A 125 11.73 -19.93 -6.38
C GLY A 125 11.14 -19.35 -5.09
N ASN A 126 10.25 -18.37 -5.23
CA ASN A 126 9.18 -18.20 -4.26
C ASN A 126 7.86 -18.01 -5.02
N GLU A 127 7.09 -19.09 -5.16
CA GLU A 127 5.84 -19.18 -5.94
C GLU A 127 4.75 -18.17 -5.52
N ASP A 128 4.94 -17.46 -4.40
CA ASP A 128 3.97 -16.55 -3.80
C ASP A 128 4.24 -15.06 -4.09
N LYS A 129 5.37 -14.70 -4.72
CA LYS A 129 5.69 -13.31 -5.08
C LYS A 129 5.44 -13.04 -6.57
N PRO A 130 4.87 -11.87 -6.93
CA PRO A 130 4.66 -11.54 -8.33
C PRO A 130 6.02 -11.43 -9.05
N ASP A 131 6.13 -12.10 -10.21
CA ASP A 131 7.32 -12.01 -11.07
C ASP A 131 7.66 -10.56 -11.39
N LYS A 132 8.93 -10.18 -11.18
CA LYS A 132 9.39 -8.84 -11.45
C LYS A 132 9.34 -8.54 -12.95
N PRO A 133 8.95 -7.33 -13.35
CA PRO A 133 8.97 -6.95 -14.75
C PRO A 133 10.38 -6.77 -15.28
N HIS A 134 10.53 -7.00 -16.59
CA HIS A 134 11.79 -6.84 -17.31
C HIS A 134 11.63 -5.72 -18.35
N PHE A 135 12.69 -4.93 -18.60
CA PHE A 135 12.70 -3.91 -19.66
C PHE A 135 12.86 -4.51 -21.07
N ASP A 136 13.01 -5.83 -21.17
CA ASP A 136 13.08 -6.54 -22.44
C ASP A 136 11.69 -6.78 -23.09
N SER A 137 11.67 -7.58 -24.17
CA SER A 137 10.45 -7.89 -24.91
C SER A 137 9.40 -8.70 -24.16
N ARG A 138 9.69 -9.17 -22.93
CA ARG A 138 8.75 -9.95 -22.10
C ARG A 138 7.72 -9.08 -21.40
N SER A 139 7.98 -7.79 -21.21
CA SER A 139 7.03 -6.85 -20.60
C SER A 139 6.84 -5.59 -21.44
N LEU A 140 5.62 -5.06 -21.45
CA LEU A 140 5.34 -3.72 -21.95
C LEU A 140 5.15 -2.81 -20.74
N ILE A 141 5.94 -1.75 -20.66
CA ILE A 141 5.99 -0.88 -19.50
C ILE A 141 5.65 0.54 -19.94
N PHE A 142 4.69 1.18 -19.27
CA PHE A 142 4.27 2.55 -19.56
C PHE A 142 4.29 3.43 -18.31
N GLU A 143 4.83 4.63 -18.42
CA GLU A 143 4.95 5.57 -17.29
C GLU A 143 3.60 6.26 -16.98
N LEU A 144 2.99 5.91 -15.84
CA LEU A 144 1.75 6.51 -15.35
C LEU A 144 2.00 7.78 -14.54
N ASP A 145 3.01 7.78 -13.68
CA ASP A 145 3.32 8.90 -12.79
C ASP A 145 4.85 9.10 -12.71
N PRO A 146 5.38 10.30 -12.99
CA PRO A 146 6.80 10.61 -12.88
C PRO A 146 7.29 10.82 -11.42
N CYS A 147 6.41 10.78 -10.41
CA CYS A 147 6.69 10.85 -8.98
C CYS A 147 7.67 11.97 -8.56
N ASN A 148 7.61 13.11 -9.25
CA ASN A 148 8.49 14.27 -9.08
C ASN A 148 9.99 13.91 -9.11
N GLY A 149 10.38 12.90 -9.91
CA GLY A 149 11.77 12.47 -10.06
C GLY A 149 12.29 11.55 -8.95
N ASN A 150 11.46 11.14 -7.99
CA ASN A 150 11.84 10.16 -6.96
C ASN A 150 11.78 8.70 -7.44
N GLY A 151 11.33 8.48 -8.67
CA GLY A 151 11.07 7.17 -9.27
C GLY A 151 9.98 7.33 -10.31
N LYS A 152 9.37 6.22 -10.73
CA LYS A 152 8.26 6.20 -11.69
C LYS A 152 7.25 5.14 -11.28
N VAL A 153 5.96 5.46 -11.32
CA VAL A 153 4.94 4.42 -11.30
C VAL A 153 4.60 4.01 -12.72
N CYS A 154 4.62 2.71 -12.95
CA CYS A 154 4.53 2.11 -14.27
C CYS A 154 3.35 1.15 -14.35
N LEU A 155 2.61 1.24 -15.45
CA LEU A 155 1.71 0.18 -15.90
C LEU A 155 2.52 -0.88 -16.62
N VAL A 156 2.49 -2.10 -16.12
CA VAL A 156 3.24 -3.24 -16.64
C VAL A 156 2.27 -4.27 -17.19
N TYR A 157 2.48 -4.70 -18.43
CA TYR A 157 1.78 -5.83 -19.03
C TYR A 157 2.60 -7.10 -18.84
N LYS A 158 1.99 -8.08 -18.17
CA LYS A 158 2.50 -9.43 -18.06
C LYS A 158 2.12 -10.22 -19.31
N HIS A 159 3.11 -10.84 -19.93
CA HIS A 159 2.94 -11.68 -21.13
C HIS A 159 2.42 -10.93 -22.36
N THR A 160 3.29 -10.72 -23.34
CA THR A 160 3.00 -10.02 -24.60
C THR A 160 2.09 -10.78 -25.59
N LYS A 161 1.43 -11.86 -25.17
CA LYS A 161 0.51 -12.61 -26.03
C LYS A 161 -0.83 -11.87 -26.13
N PRO A 162 -1.52 -11.94 -27.28
CA PRO A 162 -2.82 -11.31 -27.45
C PRO A 162 -3.86 -12.06 -26.60
N VAL A 163 -4.06 -11.59 -25.37
CA VAL A 163 -5.12 -12.07 -24.48
C VAL A 163 -6.29 -11.11 -24.55
N VAL A 164 -7.51 -11.66 -24.51
CA VAL A 164 -8.79 -10.93 -24.54
C VAL A 164 -8.90 -9.91 -23.39
N SER A 165 -8.20 -10.16 -22.28
CA SER A 165 -8.02 -9.26 -21.15
C SER A 165 -6.53 -9.06 -20.90
N PRO A 166 -6.01 -7.82 -20.90
CA PRO A 166 -4.61 -7.58 -20.62
C PRO A 166 -4.32 -7.88 -19.13
N ASP A 167 -3.38 -8.78 -18.86
CA ASP A 167 -2.88 -9.02 -17.51
C ASP A 167 -1.92 -7.88 -17.17
N THR A 168 -2.37 -6.96 -16.31
CA THR A 168 -1.62 -5.74 -15.99
C THR A 168 -1.43 -5.57 -14.50
N GLU A 169 -0.31 -4.96 -14.15
CA GLU A 169 0.05 -4.64 -12.78
C GLU A 169 0.65 -3.24 -12.71
N ILE A 170 0.61 -2.66 -11.53
CA ILE A 170 1.17 -1.35 -11.23
C ILE A 170 2.39 -1.53 -10.34
N TRP A 171 3.53 -1.09 -10.85
CA TRP A 171 4.83 -1.22 -10.19
C TRP A 171 5.47 0.15 -10.00
N PHE A 172 6.16 0.33 -8.87
CA PHE A 172 7.03 1.46 -8.64
C PHE A 172 8.47 1.09 -9.02
N LEU A 173 9.03 1.84 -9.96
CA LEU A 173 10.43 1.79 -10.35
C LEU A 173 11.18 2.88 -9.60
N ASP A 174 12.10 2.50 -8.72
CA ASP A 174 12.90 3.47 -7.97
C ASP A 174 14.07 4.04 -8.82
N ARG A 175 14.83 4.98 -8.24
CA ARG A 175 15.98 5.60 -8.93
C ARG A 175 17.16 4.67 -9.14
N ALA A 176 17.21 3.55 -8.43
CA ALA A 176 18.22 2.50 -8.59
C ALA A 176 17.74 1.40 -9.55
N LEU A 177 16.60 1.61 -10.22
CA LEU A 177 15.97 0.68 -11.15
C LEU A 177 15.43 -0.61 -10.50
N TYR A 178 15.19 -0.61 -9.19
CA TYR A 178 14.51 -1.72 -8.55
C TYR A 178 12.99 -1.61 -8.70
N TRP A 179 12.40 -2.77 -8.96
CA TRP A 179 10.95 -2.95 -9.09
C TRP A 179 10.31 -3.27 -7.75
N HIS A 180 9.31 -2.47 -7.38
CA HIS A 180 8.51 -2.65 -6.18
C HIS A 180 7.04 -2.77 -6.56
N PHE A 181 6.42 -3.87 -6.20
CA PHE A 181 5.01 -4.09 -6.51
C PHE A 181 4.13 -3.13 -5.69
N LEU A 182 3.17 -2.45 -6.35
CA LEU A 182 2.18 -1.62 -5.67
C LEU A 182 0.81 -2.30 -5.64
N THR A 183 0.20 -2.50 -6.82
CA THR A 183 -1.18 -3.00 -6.93
C THR A 183 -1.42 -3.77 -8.22
N LYS A 184 -2.47 -4.59 -8.24
CA LYS A 184 -2.93 -5.32 -9.45
C LYS A 184 -3.79 -4.48 -10.40
N THR A 185 -4.34 -3.35 -9.95
CA THR A 185 -5.26 -2.53 -10.77
C THR A 185 -4.93 -1.06 -10.65
N PHE A 186 -5.25 -0.30 -11.70
CA PHE A 186 -5.11 1.15 -11.69
C PHE A 186 -6.01 1.78 -10.63
N THR A 187 -7.24 1.28 -10.47
CA THR A 187 -8.18 1.79 -9.45
C THR A 187 -7.59 1.68 -8.04
N ALA A 188 -6.94 0.57 -7.72
CA ALA A 188 -6.28 0.40 -6.42
C ALA A 188 -5.11 1.38 -6.26
N TYR A 189 -4.31 1.58 -7.32
CA TYR A 189 -3.24 2.57 -7.32
C TYR A 189 -3.75 4.00 -7.13
N TYR A 190 -4.80 4.39 -7.86
CA TYR A 190 -5.41 5.71 -7.74
C TYR A 190 -5.93 5.95 -6.32
N ARG A 191 -6.51 4.93 -5.66
CA ARG A 191 -6.87 5.01 -4.25
C ARG A 191 -5.66 5.23 -3.36
N LEU A 192 -4.55 4.52 -3.58
CA LEU A 192 -3.31 4.77 -2.82
C LEU A 192 -2.83 6.22 -2.99
N LEU A 193 -2.82 6.74 -4.22
CA LEU A 193 -2.42 8.12 -4.53
C LEU A 193 -3.23 9.14 -3.70
N ILE A 194 -4.55 8.97 -3.74
CA ILE A 194 -5.51 9.82 -3.00
C ILE A 194 -5.34 9.66 -1.49
N THR A 195 -5.25 8.42 -0.98
CA THR A 195 -5.09 8.17 0.46
C THR A 195 -3.82 8.78 1.01
N HIS A 196 -2.73 8.79 0.25
CA HIS A 196 -1.46 9.40 0.65
C HIS A 196 -1.39 10.92 0.40
N LEU A 197 -2.46 11.53 -0.10
CA LEU A 197 -2.54 12.97 -0.40
C LEU A 197 -1.41 13.47 -1.32
N GLY A 198 -0.77 12.59 -2.10
CA GLY A 198 0.42 12.93 -2.89
C GLY A 198 1.62 13.40 -2.07
N LEU A 199 1.73 13.01 -0.80
CA LEU A 199 2.88 13.35 0.04
C LEU A 199 4.20 12.90 -0.60
N PRO A 200 5.31 13.64 -0.40
CA PRO A 200 6.59 13.28 -0.99
C PRO A 200 6.98 11.84 -0.66
N GLN A 201 7.44 11.11 -1.68
CA GLN A 201 8.00 9.76 -1.56
C GLN A 201 7.03 8.71 -1.01
N TRP A 202 5.72 8.93 -1.03
CA TRP A 202 4.77 8.00 -0.42
C TRP A 202 4.86 6.56 -0.98
N GLN A 203 5.28 6.41 -2.23
CA GLN A 203 5.50 5.11 -2.87
C GLN A 203 6.58 4.28 -2.15
N TYR A 204 7.58 4.94 -1.57
CA TYR A 204 8.64 4.28 -0.80
C TYR A 204 8.13 3.60 0.47
N ALA A 205 6.91 3.91 0.93
CA ALA A 205 6.27 3.19 2.04
C ALA A 205 5.99 1.71 1.74
N PHE A 206 6.01 1.31 0.45
CA PHE A 206 5.83 -0.06 -0.01
C PHE A 206 7.17 -0.76 -0.36
N THR A 207 8.29 -0.11 -0.04
CA THR A 207 9.64 -0.63 -0.31
C THR A 207 10.34 -0.96 1.00
N SER A 208 11.37 -1.82 0.94
CA SER A 208 12.20 -2.15 2.11
C SER A 208 12.99 -0.94 2.66
N TYR A 209 13.18 0.09 1.86
CA TYR A 209 13.88 1.32 2.26
C TYR A 209 13.02 2.21 3.17
N GLY A 210 11.71 2.24 2.92
CA GLY A 210 10.77 3.16 3.56
C GLY A 210 10.95 4.63 3.14
N VAL A 211 10.07 5.48 3.66
CA VAL A 211 10.10 6.93 3.42
C VAL A 211 11.26 7.63 4.15
N SER A 212 11.78 8.72 3.59
CA SER A 212 12.85 9.51 4.23
C SER A 212 12.40 10.12 5.57
N PRO A 213 13.34 10.46 6.49
CA PRO A 213 12.99 11.10 7.76
C PRO A 213 12.19 12.40 7.60
N GLN A 214 12.50 13.19 6.56
CA GLN A 214 11.77 14.42 6.25
C GLN A 214 10.35 14.11 5.79
N ALA A 215 10.16 13.13 4.88
CA ALA A 215 8.83 12.70 4.46
C ALA A 215 8.02 12.17 5.66
N LYS A 216 8.63 11.39 6.56
CA LYS A 216 7.97 10.90 7.79
C LYS A 216 7.37 12.03 8.64
N GLN A 217 8.02 13.19 8.72
CA GLN A 217 7.47 14.34 9.45
C GLN A 217 6.16 14.83 8.83
N TRP A 218 6.12 14.94 7.50
CA TRP A 218 4.91 15.33 6.77
C TRP A 218 3.78 14.32 6.91
N PHE A 219 4.11 13.03 6.85
CA PHE A 219 3.18 11.94 7.12
C PHE A 219 2.59 11.99 8.52
N ASN A 220 3.39 12.34 9.53
CA ASN A 220 2.91 12.48 10.91
C ASN A 220 2.03 13.73 11.10
N MET A 221 2.27 14.78 10.32
CA MET A 221 1.55 16.05 10.40
C MET A 221 0.20 16.00 9.68
N TYR A 222 0.17 15.44 8.48
CA TYR A 222 -1.00 15.37 7.60
C TYR A 222 -1.64 13.99 7.57
N LYS A 223 -1.46 13.22 8.67
CA LYS A 223 -1.80 11.79 8.81
C LYS A 223 -2.87 11.36 7.81
N PRO A 224 -2.51 10.57 6.78
CA PRO A 224 -3.51 10.09 5.84
C PRO A 224 -4.58 9.33 6.61
N ILE A 225 -5.85 9.61 6.32
CA ILE A 225 -6.99 8.92 6.93
C ILE A 225 -6.82 7.43 6.61
N THR A 226 -6.36 6.65 7.60
CA THR A 226 -6.25 5.19 7.61
C THR A 226 -5.38 4.53 6.53
N ILE A 227 -4.06 4.54 6.71
CA ILE A 227 -3.23 3.35 6.42
C ILE A 227 -2.30 3.14 7.63
N ASN A 228 -2.60 2.13 8.44
CA ASN A 228 -1.64 1.57 9.38
C ASN A 228 -0.66 0.74 8.55
N THR A 229 0.44 1.34 8.08
CA THR A 229 1.52 0.63 7.36
C THR A 229 2.08 -0.54 8.18
N THR A 230 1.92 -0.50 9.51
CA THR A 230 2.23 -1.59 10.45
C THR A 230 1.42 -2.86 10.23
N LEU A 231 0.30 -2.83 9.50
CA LEU A 231 -0.45 -4.05 9.14
C LEU A 231 -0.01 -4.67 7.81
N LEU A 232 0.82 -3.96 7.03
CA LEU A 232 1.43 -4.50 5.79
C LEU A 232 2.88 -4.94 6.02
N SER A 233 3.53 -4.41 7.05
CA SER A 233 4.81 -4.89 7.56
C SER A 233 4.54 -5.85 8.73
N GLU A 234 4.01 -7.04 8.44
CA GLU A 234 4.17 -8.17 9.36
C GLU A 234 5.62 -8.66 9.27
N GLU A 235 6.56 -7.85 9.76
CA GLU A 235 7.67 -8.42 10.51
C GLU A 235 7.22 -8.37 11.97
N ALA A 236 7.08 -9.55 12.56
CA ALA A 236 6.69 -9.72 13.95
C ALA A 236 7.73 -9.07 14.86
N ASP A 237 7.62 -7.76 15.08
CA ASP A 237 8.20 -7.10 16.23
C ASP A 237 7.46 -7.64 17.45
N SER A 238 7.97 -8.76 17.95
CA SER A 238 7.64 -9.31 19.24
C SER A 238 8.05 -8.30 20.30
N PHE A 239 7.23 -7.26 20.50
CA PHE A 239 7.30 -6.40 21.67
C PHE A 239 6.71 -7.16 22.85
N VAL A 240 7.42 -8.21 23.26
CA VAL A 240 7.22 -8.84 24.56
C VAL A 240 7.63 -7.81 25.59
N ASN A 241 6.65 -7.19 26.24
CA ASN A 241 6.89 -6.40 27.43
C ASN A 241 7.49 -7.33 28.51
N LYS A 242 8.83 -7.44 28.56
CA LYS A 242 9.55 -8.29 29.53
C LYS A 242 9.70 -7.62 30.88
N LEU A 243 8.65 -6.95 31.37
CA LEU A 243 8.56 -6.57 32.76
C LEU A 243 7.94 -7.73 33.54
N ASP A 244 8.79 -8.60 34.07
CA ASP A 244 8.41 -9.66 34.99
C ASP A 244 7.97 -9.02 36.33
N PRO A 245 6.68 -9.09 36.73
CA PRO A 245 6.19 -8.48 37.97
C PRO A 245 6.92 -9.00 39.22
N ASN A 246 7.48 -10.22 39.16
CA ASN A 246 8.22 -10.83 40.26
C ASN A 246 9.70 -10.40 40.32
N LYS A 247 10.19 -9.64 39.34
CA LYS A 247 11.54 -9.04 39.36
C LYS A 247 11.54 -7.53 39.66
N VAL A 248 10.42 -6.84 39.48
CA VAL A 248 10.29 -5.38 39.73
C VAL A 248 10.16 -5.06 41.22
N PHE A 249 9.60 -5.96 42.04
CA PHE A 249 9.50 -5.78 43.51
C PHE A 249 10.32 -6.82 44.27
N LYS A 250 11.65 -6.71 44.22
CA LYS A 250 12.52 -7.34 45.22
C LYS A 250 12.56 -6.47 46.47
N SER A 251 11.55 -6.59 47.32
CA SER A 251 11.55 -6.10 48.70
C SER A 251 12.62 -6.82 49.51
N LYS A 252 13.85 -6.31 49.49
CA LYS A 252 14.91 -6.67 50.43
C LYS A 252 14.69 -5.93 51.76
N ASN A 253 13.72 -6.36 52.55
CA ASN A 253 13.70 -6.03 53.98
C ASN A 253 13.84 -7.31 54.79
N LYS A 254 15.04 -7.46 55.34
CA LYS A 254 15.45 -8.48 56.31
C LYS A 254 14.46 -8.53 57.47
N THR A 255 13.84 -9.67 57.70
CA THR A 255 13.21 -10.01 58.99
C THR A 255 14.30 -10.55 59.93
N PRO A 256 14.46 -10.01 61.15
CA PRO A 256 15.18 -10.69 62.22
C PRO A 256 14.24 -11.73 62.88
N VAL A 257 14.73 -12.94 63.10
CA VAL A 257 14.05 -14.01 63.83
C VAL A 257 14.41 -13.96 65.31
N MET A 258 13.43 -13.98 66.21
CA MET A 258 13.49 -14.43 67.62
C MET A 258 12.04 -14.36 68.16
N LYS A 259 11.41 -15.31 68.90
CA LYS A 259 11.82 -16.49 69.66
C LYS A 259 10.67 -17.50 69.74
N LYS A 260 11.10 -18.75 69.92
CA LYS A 260 10.38 -20.00 70.21
C LYS A 260 9.64 -19.97 71.56
N LYS A 261 8.40 -20.50 71.61
CA LYS A 261 7.86 -21.28 72.73
C LYS A 261 6.82 -22.28 72.22
N GLN A 262 7.05 -23.55 72.55
CA GLN A 262 6.17 -24.73 72.42
C GLN A 262 5.52 -24.99 73.80
N PRO A 263 4.72 -26.04 74.04
CA PRO A 263 3.54 -26.56 73.31
C PRO A 263 2.33 -26.74 74.27
N SER A 264 1.13 -26.97 73.74
CA SER A 264 0.09 -27.74 74.44
C SER A 264 -0.97 -28.28 73.46
N GLN A 265 -1.04 -29.61 73.33
CA GLN A 265 -2.23 -30.40 72.95
C GLN A 265 -3.00 -30.78 74.24
N PRO A 266 -4.15 -31.51 74.25
CA PRO A 266 -4.93 -32.17 73.17
C PRO A 266 -6.49 -32.04 73.30
N ALA A 267 -7.22 -32.87 72.52
CA ALA A 267 -8.63 -33.32 72.62
C ALA A 267 -9.67 -32.51 71.81
N GLY A 268 -10.69 -33.07 71.16
CA GLY A 268 -11.23 -34.43 71.06
C GLY A 268 -12.47 -34.45 70.13
N VAL A 269 -12.87 -35.66 69.74
CA VAL A 269 -13.87 -36.14 68.75
C VAL A 269 -15.36 -35.71 68.98
N GLN A 270 -16.15 -35.52 67.90
CA GLN A 270 -17.54 -36.06 67.65
C GLN A 270 -18.17 -35.51 66.33
N LYS A 271 -18.58 -36.35 65.35
CA LYS A 271 -19.97 -36.76 64.90
C LYS A 271 -20.94 -35.57 64.64
N SER A 272 -21.75 -35.43 63.57
CA SER A 272 -22.51 -36.36 62.70
C SER A 272 -23.32 -35.62 61.60
N ASN A 273 -23.63 -36.30 60.47
CA ASN A 273 -24.82 -36.21 59.55
C ASN A 273 -25.19 -34.87 58.86
N THR A 274 -25.70 -34.76 57.62
CA THR A 274 -26.60 -35.64 56.82
C THR A 274 -26.64 -35.24 55.32
N ASN A 275 -26.74 -36.26 54.44
CA ASN A 275 -27.41 -36.39 53.12
C ASN A 275 -27.29 -35.37 51.94
N MET A 276 -26.62 -35.81 50.85
CA MET A 276 -27.11 -36.22 49.48
C MET A 276 -28.46 -35.67 48.94
N PRO A 277 -28.69 -35.55 47.60
CA PRO A 277 -28.28 -36.48 46.50
C PRO A 277 -27.50 -35.83 45.34
N SER A 278 -26.53 -36.50 44.69
CA SER A 278 -26.62 -37.41 43.51
C SER A 278 -27.30 -36.79 42.28
N THR A 279 -26.84 -36.95 41.03
CA THR A 279 -26.13 -38.07 40.38
C THR A 279 -25.61 -37.57 39.02
N LYS A 280 -24.37 -37.92 38.63
CA LYS A 280 -23.99 -38.79 37.48
C LYS A 280 -24.65 -38.43 36.14
N THR A 281 -23.89 -38.24 35.06
CA THR A 281 -23.27 -39.32 34.25
C THR A 281 -22.18 -38.70 33.33
N SER A 282 -20.92 -39.17 33.36
CA SER A 282 -20.31 -40.25 32.52
C SER A 282 -20.33 -39.94 31.01
N SER A 283 -19.31 -40.15 30.18
CA SER A 283 -17.94 -40.67 30.28
C SER A 283 -17.41 -40.71 28.83
N LEU A 284 -16.08 -40.56 28.65
CA LEU A 284 -15.16 -41.26 27.72
C LEU A 284 -15.73 -41.87 26.41
N ALA A 285 -15.09 -41.88 25.25
CA ALA A 285 -13.70 -41.67 24.80
C ALA A 285 -13.69 -41.81 23.25
N GLY A 286 -12.56 -41.54 22.60
CA GLY A 286 -12.12 -42.38 21.47
C GLY A 286 -12.04 -41.76 20.07
N ASN A 287 -10.90 -41.12 19.80
CA ASN A 287 -10.03 -41.23 18.61
C ASN A 287 -10.57 -41.54 17.18
N SER A 288 -10.14 -40.66 16.26
CA SER A 288 -9.27 -40.91 15.09
C SER A 288 -9.82 -41.46 13.76
N SER A 289 -9.56 -40.65 12.72
CA SER A 289 -9.06 -41.04 11.38
C SER A 289 -9.99 -41.51 10.25
N ARG A 290 -9.79 -40.82 9.11
CA ARG A 290 -9.64 -41.30 7.72
C ARG A 290 -10.87 -41.45 6.79
N LYS A 291 -10.75 -40.67 5.69
CA LYS A 291 -10.83 -41.02 4.25
C LYS A 291 -12.19 -41.12 3.54
N ARG A 292 -12.20 -40.35 2.43
CA ARG A 292 -12.62 -40.66 1.04
C ARG A 292 -14.11 -40.62 0.67
N ASP A 293 -14.37 -39.78 -0.34
CA ASP A 293 -15.33 -39.91 -1.44
C ASP A 293 -15.50 -41.34 -1.98
N PRO A 294 -16.65 -41.69 -2.58
CA PRO A 294 -16.86 -41.42 -4.02
C PRO A 294 -18.30 -41.04 -4.47
N GLN A 295 -18.35 -40.42 -5.64
CA GLN A 295 -19.32 -40.53 -6.75
C GLN A 295 -20.71 -41.13 -6.48
N ILE A 296 -21.75 -40.42 -6.90
CA ILE A 296 -22.47 -40.57 -8.20
C ILE A 296 -23.19 -39.24 -8.49
#